data_AF-B8IVV5-F1
#
_entry.id   AF-B8IVV5-F1
#
_cell.length_a   1.000
_cell.length_b   1.000
_cell.length_c   1.000
_cell.angle_alpha   90.00
_cell.angle_beta   90.00
_cell.angle_gamma   90.00
#
_symmetry.space_group_name_H-M   'P 1'
#
loop_
_entity.id
_entity.type
_entity.pdbx_description
1 polymer ?
#
loop_
_entity_poly.entity_id
_entity_poly.type
_entity_poly.pdbx_seq_one_letter_code
_entity_poly.pdbx_strand_id
1 'polypeptide(L)'
;MAAPVPLRSDFDAAALRRLARASRDPAQTRRLLALSAIDAGGSRTQAAALGGVGLQTGRDWVLAFNADGPDGLIDAKAPGARPRLNARQREALRALVEQEPMPAIHGVVRWRLVDLVQILFEDHGVSVSQQTLSRVQRGMGYRKLSARPRHHAQDPQATAAFKKPSPPAGRRSRRPQAASR
;
A
#
# COMPACT_ATOMS: atom_id res chain seq x y z
N MET A 1 17.20 31.39 -22.63
CA MET A 1 17.01 30.93 -21.23
C MET A 1 15.74 31.57 -20.68
N ALA A 2 14.87 30.80 -20.04
CA ALA A 2 13.65 31.35 -19.43
C ALA A 2 14.00 32.23 -18.23
N ALA A 3 13.21 33.28 -17.98
CA ALA A 3 13.41 34.17 -16.85
C ALA A 3 13.46 33.39 -15.52
N PRO A 4 14.26 33.84 -14.55
CA PRO A 4 14.33 33.19 -13.25
C PRO A 4 13.02 33.37 -12.50
N VAL A 5 12.45 32.28 -11.95
CA VAL A 5 11.20 32.35 -11.17
C VAL A 5 11.45 33.16 -9.91
N PRO A 6 10.73 34.27 -9.67
CA PRO A 6 10.88 35.05 -8.45
C PRO A 6 10.36 34.25 -7.25
N LEU A 7 10.99 34.43 -6.10
CA LEU A 7 10.44 33.94 -4.84
C LEU A 7 9.24 34.80 -4.44
N ARG A 8 8.21 34.22 -3.83
CA ARG A 8 7.10 34.97 -3.22
C ARG A 8 7.62 35.99 -2.20
N SER A 9 7.00 37.16 -2.13
CA SER A 9 7.51 38.35 -1.41
C SER A 9 6.96 38.52 0.01
N ASP A 10 6.10 37.61 0.46
CA ASP A 10 5.51 37.60 1.81
C ASP A 10 6.41 36.94 2.86
N PHE A 11 7.57 36.40 2.46
CA PHE A 11 8.59 35.88 3.36
C PHE A 11 9.92 36.57 3.11
N ASP A 12 10.48 37.16 4.15
CA ASP A 12 11.85 37.65 4.14
C ASP A 12 12.86 36.57 4.59
N ALA A 13 14.14 36.82 4.36
CA ALA A 13 15.23 35.91 4.68
C ALA A 13 15.24 35.59 6.19
N ALA A 14 14.84 36.53 7.04
CA ALA A 14 14.74 36.31 8.48
C ALA A 14 13.61 35.33 8.84
N ALA A 15 12.43 35.45 8.23
CA ALA A 15 11.31 34.54 8.39
C ALA A 15 11.68 33.13 7.92
N LEU A 16 12.32 33.01 6.76
CA LEU A 16 12.80 31.73 6.24
C LEU A 16 13.79 31.05 7.19
N ARG A 17 14.72 31.81 7.79
CA ARG A 17 15.65 31.29 8.80
C ARG A 17 14.95 30.89 10.11
N ARG A 18 13.92 31.64 10.54
CA ARG A 18 13.09 31.24 11.71
C ARG A 18 12.36 29.94 11.45
N LEU A 19 11.77 29.78 10.27
CA LEU A 19 11.11 28.53 9.85
C LEU A 19 12.12 27.37 9.78
N ALA A 20 13.32 27.61 9.22
CA ALA A 20 14.36 26.60 9.15
C ALA A 20 14.80 26.10 10.53
N ARG A 21 14.86 27.00 11.53
CA ARG A 21 15.17 26.68 12.93
C ARG A 21 14.04 25.93 13.64
N ALA A 22 12.79 26.21 13.28
CA ALA A 22 11.61 25.55 13.85
C ALA A 22 11.31 24.18 13.22
N SER A 23 11.77 23.96 11.98
CA SER A 23 11.59 22.71 11.25
C SER A 23 12.27 21.53 11.95
N ARG A 24 11.57 20.39 11.97
CA ARG A 24 12.10 19.09 12.42
C ARG A 24 12.56 18.21 11.25
N ASP A 25 12.27 18.60 10.01
CA ASP A 25 12.71 17.92 8.81
C ASP A 25 14.04 18.54 8.32
N PRO A 26 15.16 17.79 8.35
CA PRO A 26 16.45 18.27 7.87
C PRO A 26 16.45 18.69 6.39
N ALA A 27 15.62 18.04 5.56
CA ALA A 27 15.49 18.40 4.15
C ALA A 27 14.80 19.75 4.00
N GLN A 28 13.69 19.96 4.71
CA GLN A 28 12.99 21.24 4.75
C GLN A 28 13.91 22.37 5.28
N THR A 29 14.68 22.11 6.34
CA THR A 29 15.64 23.09 6.90
C THR A 29 16.66 23.53 5.84
N ARG A 30 17.30 22.59 5.12
CA ARG A 30 18.26 22.93 4.06
C ARG A 30 17.61 23.75 2.94
N ARG A 31 16.41 23.38 2.52
CA ARG A 31 15.65 24.07 1.47
C ARG A 31 15.32 25.50 1.88
N LEU A 32 14.83 25.71 3.10
CA LEU A 32 14.52 27.03 3.65
C LEU A 32 15.76 27.92 3.77
N LEU A 33 16.91 27.37 4.17
CA LEU A 33 18.17 28.11 4.22
C LEU A 33 18.64 28.54 2.82
N ALA A 34 18.53 27.66 1.82
CA ALA A 34 18.82 27.99 0.44
C ALA A 34 17.92 29.13 -0.08
N LEU A 35 16.61 29.07 0.17
CA LEU A 35 15.69 30.13 -0.22
C LEU A 35 15.96 31.45 0.52
N SER A 36 16.37 31.40 1.79
CA SER A 36 16.75 32.62 2.53
C SER A 36 17.95 33.35 1.92
N ALA A 37 18.85 32.62 1.25
CA ALA A 37 19.97 33.21 0.54
C ALA A 37 19.52 33.91 -0.74
N ILE A 38 18.51 33.38 -1.44
CA ILE A 38 17.91 34.02 -2.62
C ILE A 38 17.23 35.33 -2.21
N ASP A 39 16.43 35.31 -1.16
CA ASP A 39 15.73 36.50 -0.67
C ASP A 39 16.71 37.59 -0.19
N ALA A 40 17.81 37.19 0.46
CA ALA A 40 18.89 38.10 0.85
C ALA A 40 19.71 38.68 -0.33
N GLY A 41 19.28 38.47 -1.59
CA GLY A 41 19.94 38.96 -2.80
C GLY A 41 21.08 38.07 -3.30
N GLY A 42 21.27 36.89 -2.72
CA GLY A 42 22.28 35.92 -3.15
C GLY A 42 21.99 35.32 -4.52
N SER A 43 23.04 34.86 -5.19
CA SER A 43 22.87 34.20 -6.50
C SER A 43 22.17 32.85 -6.35
N ARG A 44 21.41 32.44 -7.37
CA ARG A 44 20.78 31.09 -7.40
C ARG A 44 21.81 29.97 -7.36
N THR A 45 23.00 30.20 -7.91
CA THR A 45 24.13 29.25 -7.83
C THR A 45 24.58 29.07 -6.38
N GLN A 46 24.73 30.15 -5.62
CA GLN A 46 25.08 30.10 -4.21
C GLN A 46 23.99 29.42 -3.38
N ALA A 47 22.71 29.75 -3.63
CA ALA A 47 21.59 29.11 -2.97
C ALA A 47 21.54 27.59 -3.23
N ALA A 48 21.75 27.17 -4.49
CA ALA A 48 21.80 25.75 -4.86
C ALA A 48 22.98 25.04 -4.18
N ALA A 49 24.15 25.68 -4.12
CA ALA A 49 25.32 25.16 -3.41
C ALA A 49 25.07 25.00 -1.91
N LEU A 50 24.41 25.97 -1.26
CA LEU A 50 23.98 25.86 0.15
C LEU A 50 23.03 24.68 0.37
N GLY A 51 22.15 24.42 -0.60
CA GLY A 51 21.25 23.27 -0.60
C GLY A 51 21.91 21.94 -0.95
N GLY A 52 23.15 21.94 -1.46
CA GLY A 52 23.83 20.75 -1.97
C GLY A 52 23.22 20.18 -3.24
N VAL A 53 22.57 21.02 -4.07
CA VAL A 53 21.82 20.58 -5.26
C VAL A 53 22.19 21.37 -6.52
N GLY A 54 21.74 20.90 -7.69
CA GLY A 54 21.86 21.63 -8.95
C GLY A 54 20.84 22.77 -9.09
N LEU A 55 21.08 23.65 -10.06
CA LEU A 55 20.22 24.83 -10.33
C LEU A 55 18.76 24.46 -10.62
N GLN A 56 18.51 23.34 -11.31
CA GLN A 56 17.14 22.90 -11.61
C GLN A 56 16.39 22.50 -10.34
N THR A 57 17.00 21.71 -9.46
CA THR A 57 16.40 21.34 -8.18
C THR A 57 16.15 22.56 -7.29
N GLY A 58 17.08 23.52 -7.27
CA GLY A 58 16.87 24.80 -6.58
C GLY A 58 15.69 25.60 -7.15
N ARG A 59 15.50 25.61 -8.47
CA ARG A 59 14.33 26.20 -9.13
C ARG A 59 13.04 25.45 -8.74
N ASP A 60 13.07 24.13 -8.68
CA ASP A 60 11.91 23.31 -8.30
C ASP A 60 11.48 23.60 -6.86
N TRP A 61 12.44 23.86 -5.95
CA TRP A 61 12.12 24.31 -4.59
C TRP A 61 11.45 25.68 -4.55
N VAL A 62 11.89 26.63 -5.37
CA VAL A 62 11.23 27.95 -5.49
C VAL A 62 9.80 27.77 -5.98
N LEU A 63 9.57 26.90 -6.98
CA LEU A 63 8.23 26.63 -7.50
C LEU A 63 7.32 25.99 -6.44
N ALA A 64 7.81 24.98 -5.72
CA ALA A 64 7.06 24.32 -4.66
C ALA A 64 6.74 25.28 -3.50
N PHE A 65 7.71 26.10 -3.09
CA PHE A 65 7.50 27.12 -2.06
C PHE A 65 6.52 28.21 -2.48
N ASN A 66 6.55 28.62 -3.75
CA ASN A 66 5.60 29.60 -4.26
C ASN A 66 4.17 29.06 -4.31
N ALA A 67 3.99 27.76 -4.60
CA ALA A 67 2.68 27.11 -4.63
C ALA A 67 2.11 26.90 -3.21
N ASP A 68 2.89 26.24 -2.35
CA ASP A 68 2.38 25.66 -1.09
C ASP A 68 3.07 26.24 0.17
N GLY A 69 3.94 27.24 0.00
CA GLY A 69 4.66 27.86 1.12
C GLY A 69 5.69 26.90 1.75
N PRO A 70 5.98 27.04 3.06
CA PRO A 70 6.94 26.19 3.75
C PRO A 70 6.61 24.69 3.67
N ASP A 71 5.32 24.34 3.63
CA ASP A 71 4.86 22.95 3.57
C ASP A 71 5.18 22.28 2.23
N GLY A 72 5.24 23.06 1.14
CA GLY A 72 5.71 22.59 -0.18
C GLY A 72 7.17 22.14 -0.20
N LEU A 73 7.95 22.47 0.84
CA LEU A 73 9.34 22.05 0.99
C LEU A 73 9.50 20.78 1.83
N ILE A 74 8.40 20.16 2.27
CA ILE A 74 8.40 18.86 2.94
C ILE A 74 8.21 17.78 1.89
N ASP A 75 8.99 16.69 1.98
CA ASP A 75 8.84 15.58 1.05
C ASP A 75 7.49 14.91 1.24
N ALA A 76 6.63 15.03 0.22
CA ALA A 76 5.41 14.23 0.15
C ALA A 76 5.78 12.75 0.03
N LYS A 77 4.97 11.89 0.65
CA LYS A 77 5.11 10.44 0.48
C LYS A 77 5.01 10.11 -1.01
N ALA A 78 6.11 9.61 -1.58
CA ALA A 78 6.14 9.24 -2.98
C ALA A 78 4.96 8.30 -3.31
N PRO A 79 4.26 8.52 -4.42
CA PRO A 79 3.23 7.58 -4.85
C PRO A 79 3.92 6.22 -5.01
N GLY A 80 3.40 5.21 -4.30
CA GLY A 80 3.96 3.86 -4.35
C GLY A 80 3.97 3.32 -5.78
N ALA A 81 4.63 2.16 -5.98
CA ALA A 81 4.70 1.52 -7.27
C ALA A 81 3.30 1.38 -7.90
N ARG A 82 3.17 1.78 -9.17
CA ARG A 82 1.91 1.66 -9.91
C ARG A 82 1.45 0.20 -9.87
N PRO A 83 0.18 -0.08 -9.52
CA PRO A 83 -0.34 -1.44 -9.52
C PRO A 83 -0.14 -2.09 -10.89
N ARG A 84 0.27 -3.37 -10.90
CA ARG A 84 0.53 -4.12 -12.14
C ARG A 84 -0.71 -4.25 -13.02
N LEU A 85 -1.90 -4.31 -12.42
CA LEU A 85 -3.18 -4.32 -13.13
C LEU A 85 -3.85 -2.96 -13.01
N ASN A 86 -4.19 -2.38 -14.16
CA ASN A 86 -5.01 -1.17 -14.24
C ASN A 86 -6.48 -1.46 -13.91
N ALA A 87 -7.32 -0.43 -13.84
CA ALA A 87 -8.74 -0.58 -13.46
C ALA A 87 -9.51 -1.49 -14.44
N ARG A 88 -9.30 -1.31 -15.76
CA ARG A 88 -9.96 -2.12 -16.80
C ARG A 88 -9.59 -3.60 -16.71
N GLN A 89 -8.32 -3.91 -16.47
CA GLN A 89 -7.83 -5.28 -16.32
C GLN A 89 -8.36 -5.95 -15.05
N ARG A 90 -8.55 -5.18 -13.96
CA ARG A 90 -9.19 -5.70 -12.75
C ARG A 90 -10.66 -6.03 -12.98
N GLU A 91 -11.35 -5.21 -13.76
CA GLU A 91 -12.75 -5.45 -14.12
C GLU A 91 -12.91 -6.67 -15.02
N ALA A 92 -12.04 -6.82 -16.02
CA ALA A 92 -11.99 -8.02 -16.85
C ALA A 92 -11.70 -9.28 -16.00
N LEU A 93 -10.74 -9.20 -15.07
CA LEU A 93 -10.46 -10.29 -14.14
C LEU A 93 -11.65 -10.62 -13.24
N ARG A 94 -12.40 -9.61 -12.77
CA ARG A 94 -13.63 -9.80 -11.98
C ARG A 94 -14.66 -10.60 -12.80
N ALA A 95 -14.96 -10.14 -14.01
CA ALA A 95 -15.91 -10.80 -14.88
C ALA A 95 -15.48 -12.24 -15.18
N LEU A 96 -14.19 -12.48 -15.43
CA LEU A 96 -13.65 -13.82 -15.67
C LEU A 96 -13.77 -14.73 -14.45
N VAL A 97 -13.52 -14.23 -13.24
CA VAL A 97 -13.63 -15.02 -12.01
C VAL A 97 -15.09 -15.35 -11.66
N GLU A 98 -16.01 -14.45 -11.95
CA GLU A 98 -17.45 -14.64 -11.74
C GLU A 98 -18.07 -15.57 -12.79
N GLN A 99 -17.48 -15.63 -13.99
CA GLN A 99 -17.78 -16.66 -14.97
C GLN A 99 -17.15 -17.98 -14.54
N GLU A 100 -17.94 -19.05 -14.51
CA GLU A 100 -17.37 -20.39 -14.28
C GLU A 100 -16.52 -20.80 -15.50
N PRO A 101 -15.39 -21.51 -15.28
CA PRO A 101 -14.60 -21.98 -16.40
C PRO A 101 -15.40 -22.99 -17.22
N MET A 102 -15.54 -22.72 -18.51
CA MET A 102 -16.08 -23.68 -19.47
C MET A 102 -15.09 -24.83 -19.70
N PRO A 103 -15.36 -26.08 -19.25
CA PRO A 103 -14.38 -27.16 -19.30
C PRO A 103 -13.96 -27.53 -20.73
N ALA A 104 -14.88 -27.41 -21.69
CA ALA A 104 -14.60 -27.70 -23.10
C ALA A 104 -13.59 -26.75 -23.75
N ILE A 105 -13.47 -25.51 -23.23
CA ILE A 105 -12.58 -24.48 -23.77
C ILE A 105 -11.32 -24.36 -22.91
N HIS A 106 -11.50 -24.26 -21.59
CA HIS A 106 -10.43 -23.94 -20.66
C HIS A 106 -9.73 -25.18 -20.07
N GLY A 107 -10.30 -26.39 -20.24
CA GLY A 107 -9.73 -27.63 -19.72
C GLY A 107 -9.70 -27.74 -18.18
N VAL A 108 -10.34 -26.82 -17.46
CA VAL A 108 -10.39 -26.78 -15.99
C VAL A 108 -11.82 -26.67 -15.48
N VAL A 109 -12.11 -27.34 -14.37
CA VAL A 109 -13.43 -27.29 -13.71
C VAL A 109 -13.54 -26.12 -12.73
N ARG A 110 -12.39 -25.63 -12.23
CA ARG A 110 -12.32 -24.47 -11.35
C ARG A 110 -11.13 -23.60 -11.75
N TRP A 111 -11.27 -22.29 -11.63
CA TRP A 111 -10.14 -21.40 -11.81
C TRP A 111 -9.06 -21.67 -10.77
N ARG A 112 -7.83 -21.92 -11.22
CA ARG A 112 -6.63 -21.82 -10.39
C ARG A 112 -5.96 -20.48 -10.69
N LEU A 113 -5.17 -20.00 -9.75
CA LEU A 113 -4.42 -18.75 -9.93
C LEU A 113 -3.50 -18.81 -11.15
N VAL A 114 -2.91 -19.97 -11.44
CA VAL A 114 -2.07 -20.16 -12.64
C VAL A 114 -2.86 -19.98 -13.93
N ASP A 115 -4.10 -20.44 -13.99
CA ASP A 115 -4.95 -20.32 -15.19
C ASP A 115 -5.30 -18.84 -15.43
N LEU A 116 -5.67 -18.12 -14.37
CA LEU A 116 -6.00 -16.70 -14.46
C LEU A 116 -4.77 -15.83 -14.79
N VAL A 117 -3.57 -16.22 -14.34
CA VAL A 117 -2.31 -15.56 -14.76
C VAL A 117 -2.10 -15.76 -16.26
N GLN A 118 -2.32 -16.98 -16.76
CA GLN A 118 -2.14 -17.29 -18.17
C GLN A 118 -3.12 -16.49 -19.04
N ILE A 119 -4.40 -16.47 -18.70
CA ILE A 119 -5.42 -15.72 -19.43
C ILE A 119 -5.13 -14.20 -19.40
N LEU A 120 -4.70 -13.65 -18.26
CA LEU A 120 -4.28 -12.24 -18.18
C LEU A 120 -3.08 -11.93 -19.08
N PHE A 121 -2.18 -12.89 -19.29
CA PHE A 121 -1.07 -12.73 -20.19
C PHE A 121 -1.52 -12.80 -21.66
N GLU A 122 -2.35 -13.77 -22.01
CA GLU A 122 -2.86 -13.99 -23.37
C GLU A 122 -3.76 -12.84 -23.84
N ASP A 123 -4.74 -12.43 -23.03
CA ASP A 123 -5.76 -11.44 -23.42
C ASP A 123 -5.29 -9.98 -23.25
N HIS A 124 -4.35 -9.74 -22.34
CA HIS A 124 -3.97 -8.38 -21.94
C HIS A 124 -2.46 -8.10 -21.92
N GLY A 125 -1.61 -9.10 -22.21
CA GLY A 125 -0.16 -8.95 -22.19
C GLY A 125 0.43 -8.71 -20.80
N VAL A 126 -0.32 -8.98 -19.73
CA VAL A 126 0.10 -8.65 -18.36
C VAL A 126 0.80 -9.84 -17.71
N SER A 127 2.13 -9.77 -17.65
CA SER A 127 2.92 -10.77 -16.90
C SER A 127 2.92 -10.46 -15.40
N VAL A 128 2.29 -11.33 -14.61
CA VAL A 128 2.24 -11.24 -13.14
C VAL A 128 2.45 -12.59 -12.48
N SER A 129 3.05 -12.59 -11.29
CA SER A 129 3.17 -13.81 -10.49
C SER A 129 1.82 -14.21 -9.88
N GLN A 130 1.64 -15.50 -9.59
CA GLN A 130 0.45 -16.02 -8.88
C GLN A 130 0.25 -15.30 -7.52
N GLN A 131 1.33 -14.94 -6.83
CA GLN A 131 1.26 -14.20 -5.57
C GLN A 131 0.71 -12.78 -5.76
N THR A 132 1.12 -12.10 -6.83
CA THR A 132 0.59 -10.77 -7.19
C THR A 132 -0.89 -10.87 -7.49
N LEU A 133 -1.29 -11.83 -8.32
CA LEU A 133 -2.70 -12.04 -8.65
C LEU A 133 -3.53 -12.41 -7.41
N SER A 134 -2.99 -13.22 -6.51
CA SER A 134 -3.61 -13.57 -5.23
C SER A 134 -3.83 -12.34 -4.33
N ARG A 135 -2.91 -11.37 -4.31
CA ARG A 135 -3.09 -10.11 -3.58
C ARG A 135 -4.15 -9.24 -4.25
N VAL A 136 -4.15 -9.15 -5.59
CA VAL A 136 -5.15 -8.40 -6.35
C VAL A 136 -6.55 -8.93 -6.07
N GLN A 137 -6.77 -10.24 -6.17
CA GLN A 137 -8.06 -10.86 -5.86
C GLN A 137 -8.51 -10.61 -4.42
N ARG A 138 -7.59 -10.70 -3.44
CA ARG A 138 -7.93 -10.37 -2.04
C ARG A 138 -8.34 -8.92 -1.86
N GLY A 139 -7.67 -7.99 -2.56
CA GLY A 139 -8.00 -6.57 -2.57
C GLY A 139 -9.35 -6.27 -3.21
N MET A 140 -9.80 -7.10 -4.16
CA MET A 140 -11.14 -7.04 -4.76
C MET A 140 -12.23 -7.73 -3.91
N GLY A 141 -11.88 -8.29 -2.76
CA GLY A 141 -12.82 -8.95 -1.84
C GLY A 141 -12.88 -10.48 -1.97
N TYR A 142 -12.27 -11.09 -2.98
CA TYR A 142 -12.32 -12.54 -3.16
C TYR A 142 -11.50 -13.28 -2.10
N ARG A 143 -11.98 -14.46 -1.73
CA ARG A 143 -11.33 -15.39 -0.80
C ARG A 143 -11.38 -16.79 -1.38
N LYS A 144 -10.32 -17.57 -1.14
CA LYS A 144 -10.27 -18.97 -1.54
C LYS A 144 -11.29 -19.73 -0.70
N LEU A 145 -12.35 -20.22 -1.34
CA LEU A 145 -13.25 -21.20 -0.75
C LEU A 145 -12.59 -22.57 -0.84
N SER A 146 -12.15 -23.10 0.30
CA SER A 146 -11.82 -24.52 0.42
C SER A 146 -12.99 -25.22 1.08
N ALA A 147 -13.53 -26.26 0.45
CA ALA A 147 -14.40 -27.21 1.15
C ALA A 147 -13.63 -27.78 2.34
N ARG A 148 -14.30 -27.98 3.48
CA ARG A 148 -13.68 -28.69 4.61
C ARG A 148 -13.29 -30.09 4.12
N PRO A 149 -12.03 -30.51 4.27
CA PRO A 149 -11.62 -31.87 3.92
C PRO A 149 -12.52 -32.87 4.62
N ARG A 150 -13.26 -33.68 3.86
CA ARG A 150 -13.99 -34.84 4.37
C ARG A 150 -13.06 -36.04 4.22
N HIS A 151 -12.78 -36.74 5.31
CA HIS A 151 -11.99 -37.96 5.26
C HIS A 151 -12.79 -39.03 4.53
N HIS A 152 -12.19 -39.75 3.58
CA HIS A 152 -12.88 -40.75 2.76
C HIS A 152 -13.44 -41.92 3.61
N ALA A 153 -12.83 -42.20 4.76
CA ALA A 153 -13.33 -43.18 5.73
C ALA A 153 -14.30 -42.58 6.77
N GLN A 154 -14.84 -41.38 6.55
CA GLN A 154 -15.83 -40.79 7.44
C GLN A 154 -17.18 -41.48 7.25
N ASP A 155 -17.50 -42.41 8.14
CA ASP A 155 -18.80 -43.07 8.16
C ASP A 155 -19.89 -42.09 8.64
N PRO A 156 -20.92 -41.80 7.80
CA PRO A 156 -22.05 -40.96 8.17
C PRO A 156 -22.82 -41.52 9.38
N GLN A 157 -22.90 -42.85 9.50
CA GLN A 157 -23.61 -43.52 10.58
C GLN A 157 -22.83 -43.41 11.89
N ALA A 158 -21.52 -43.64 11.89
CA ALA A 158 -20.65 -43.39 13.06
C ALA A 158 -20.70 -41.92 13.53
N THR A 159 -20.78 -40.97 12.60
CA THR A 159 -20.87 -39.54 12.94
C THR A 159 -22.23 -39.18 13.57
N ALA A 160 -23.32 -39.75 13.06
CA ALA A 160 -24.66 -39.58 13.62
C ALA A 160 -24.80 -40.27 14.99
N ALA A 161 -24.17 -41.44 15.15
CA ALA A 161 -24.10 -42.17 16.41
C ALA A 161 -23.29 -41.40 17.46
N PHE A 162 -22.15 -40.80 17.12
CA PHE A 162 -21.36 -39.98 18.05
C PHE A 162 -22.12 -38.74 18.56
N LYS A 163 -22.97 -38.13 17.71
CA LYS A 163 -23.77 -36.97 18.10
C LYS A 163 -24.89 -37.27 19.12
N LYS A 164 -25.27 -38.54 19.34
CA LYS A 164 -26.48 -38.91 20.11
C LYS A 164 -26.29 -39.45 21.54
N PRO A 165 -25.07 -39.73 22.04
CA PRO A 165 -24.89 -40.02 23.47
C PRO A 165 -23.68 -39.26 24.03
N SER A 166 -23.74 -37.94 24.08
CA SER A 166 -22.87 -37.19 24.98
C SER A 166 -23.69 -36.82 26.21
N PRO A 167 -23.55 -37.52 27.36
CA PRO A 167 -24.17 -37.05 28.58
C PRO A 167 -23.62 -35.66 28.93
N PRO A 168 -24.43 -34.75 29.50
CA PRO A 168 -23.96 -33.42 29.87
C PRO A 168 -22.77 -33.55 30.83
N ALA A 169 -21.67 -32.90 30.46
CA ALA A 169 -20.38 -33.03 31.14
C ALA A 169 -20.44 -32.69 32.64
N GLY A 170 -19.92 -33.61 33.45
CA GLY A 170 -19.15 -33.38 34.68
C GLY A 170 -19.68 -32.37 35.71
N ARG A 171 -20.33 -32.89 36.76
CA ARG A 171 -20.34 -32.21 38.07
C ARG A 171 -18.88 -32.08 38.53
N ARG A 172 -18.38 -30.85 38.70
CA ARG A 172 -17.09 -30.59 39.36
C ARG A 172 -17.11 -31.25 40.75
N SER A 173 -16.16 -32.13 41.01
CA SER A 173 -15.95 -32.67 42.36
C SER A 173 -15.56 -31.52 43.29
N ARG A 174 -16.34 -31.31 44.37
CA ARG A 174 -15.96 -30.40 45.45
C ARG A 174 -14.75 -30.98 46.16
N ARG A 175 -13.69 -30.19 46.28
CA ARG A 175 -12.47 -30.50 47.02
C ARG A 175 -12.83 -30.69 48.51
N PRO A 176 -12.35 -31.73 49.22
CA PRO A 176 -12.68 -31.90 50.64
C PRO A 176 -12.01 -30.80 51.44
N GLN A 177 -12.76 -30.13 52.32
CA GLN A 177 -12.19 -29.25 53.35
C GLN A 177 -11.55 -30.14 54.42
N ALA A 178 -10.26 -29.91 54.70
CA ALA A 178 -9.58 -30.55 55.81
C ALA A 178 -10.15 -30.03 57.13
N ALA A 179 -10.61 -30.94 57.99
CA ALA A 179 -11.02 -30.61 59.34
C ALA A 179 -9.77 -30.33 60.18
N SER A 180 -9.70 -29.13 60.76
CA SER A 180 -8.75 -28.76 61.81
C SER A 180 -9.08 -29.50 63.10
N ARG A 181 -8.08 -30.18 63.68
CA ARG A 181 -8.01 -30.50 65.11
C ARG A 181 -6.93 -29.65 65.75
#